data_AF-A0A6P1J4I0-F1
#
_entry.id   AF-A0A6P1J4I0-F1
#
_cell.length_a   1.000
_cell.length_b   1.000
_cell.length_c   1.000
_cell.angle_alpha   90.00
_cell.angle_beta   90.00
_cell.angle_gamma   90.00
#
_symmetry.space_group_name_H-M   'P 1'
#
loop_
_entity.id
_entity.type
_entity.pdbx_description
1 polymer ?
#
loop_
_entity_poly.entity_id
_entity_poly.type
_entity_poly.pdbx_seq_one_letter_code
_entity_poly.pdbx_strand_id
1 'polypeptide(L)'
;MLRLITWLSSHALTVAGFAYLAITLLICFDVVGRRLLGFSTESTTELTGYLMAAAMSWGLAGTLIERAHVRIDVLVQKTPLSVRVWLHGVAIAALLIFGAFMAWGALLLVKDTYEIGATDLSIWHIPLAIPQGVWAAGFALLLLGVLALIARAASLMCNRDYDGIDRLLVARSYVDEATETLEAVGQGRGVDNKGL
;
A
#
# COMPACT_ATOMS: atom_id res chain seq x y z
N MET A 1 5.57 -19.03 -2.07
CA MET A 1 5.67 -17.59 -2.44
C MET A 1 4.41 -16.79 -2.09
N LEU A 2 3.21 -17.20 -2.52
CA LEU A 2 1.98 -16.40 -2.35
C LEU A 2 1.53 -16.19 -0.90
N ARG A 3 1.68 -17.19 -0.04
CA ARG A 3 1.37 -17.07 1.40
C ARG A 3 2.29 -16.10 2.12
N LEU A 4 3.54 -15.98 1.67
CA LEU A 4 4.52 -15.09 2.29
C LEU A 4 4.22 -13.63 1.96
N ILE A 5 3.87 -13.33 0.71
CA ILE A 5 3.55 -11.97 0.25
C ILE A 5 2.26 -11.46 0.89
N THR A 6 1.24 -12.32 0.97
CA THR A 6 -0.03 -11.98 1.64
C THR A 6 0.14 -11.80 3.15
N TRP A 7 0.95 -12.66 3.78
CA TRP A 7 1.32 -12.49 5.18
C TRP A 7 2.08 -11.18 5.42
N LEU A 8 3.09 -10.87 4.60
CA LEU A 8 3.84 -9.61 4.65
C LEU A 8 2.92 -8.39 4.50
N SER A 9 1.97 -8.45 3.57
CA SER A 9 1.01 -7.37 3.36
C SER A 9 0.10 -7.13 4.55
N SER A 10 -0.47 -8.19 5.11
CA SER A 10 -1.35 -8.08 6.27
C SER A 10 -0.62 -7.50 7.48
N HIS A 11 0.64 -7.89 7.68
CA HIS A 11 1.49 -7.29 8.71
C HIS A 11 1.80 -5.82 8.39
N ALA A 12 2.10 -5.49 7.14
CA ALA A 12 2.40 -4.12 6.74
C ALA A 12 1.22 -3.17 6.97
N LEU A 13 -0.01 -3.60 6.65
CA LEU A 13 -1.23 -2.83 6.89
C LEU A 13 -1.54 -2.69 8.37
N THR A 14 -1.31 -3.75 9.16
CA THR A 14 -1.49 -3.69 10.61
C THR A 14 -0.53 -2.69 11.24
N VAL A 15 0.75 -2.75 10.86
CA VAL A 15 1.78 -1.79 11.31
C VAL A 15 1.44 -0.37 10.89
N ALA A 16 1.03 -0.15 9.64
CA ALA A 16 0.63 1.17 9.16
C ALA A 16 -0.60 1.69 9.92
N GLY A 17 -1.60 0.85 10.19
CA GLY A 17 -2.79 1.20 10.96
C GLY A 17 -2.45 1.62 12.39
N PHE A 18 -1.62 0.83 13.10
CA PHE A 18 -1.15 1.21 14.44
C PHE A 18 -0.31 2.48 14.42
N ALA A 19 0.52 2.69 13.40
CA ALA A 19 1.27 3.93 13.24
C ALA A 19 0.35 5.15 13.07
N TYR A 20 -0.73 5.04 12.28
CA TYR A 20 -1.73 6.11 12.16
C TYR A 20 -2.49 6.39 13.46
N LEU A 21 -2.80 5.35 14.25
CA LEU A 21 -3.37 5.53 15.58
C LEU A 21 -2.40 6.28 16.51
N ALA A 22 -1.12 5.89 16.50
CA ALA A 22 -0.08 6.55 17.29
C ALA A 22 0.09 8.02 16.86
N ILE A 23 0.16 8.31 15.56
CA ILE A 23 0.18 9.67 14.99
C ILE A 23 -1.01 10.49 15.51
N THR A 24 -2.21 9.92 15.45
CA THR A 24 -3.43 10.61 15.92
C THR A 24 -3.32 10.97 17.39
N LEU A 25 -2.87 10.04 18.24
CA LEU A 25 -2.69 10.29 19.67
C LEU A 25 -1.61 11.34 19.95
N LEU A 26 -0.49 11.32 19.21
CA LEU A 26 0.59 12.31 19.35
C LEU A 26 0.12 13.71 18.94
N ILE A 27 -0.63 13.83 17.85
CA ILE A 27 -1.20 15.10 17.41
C ILE A 27 -2.23 15.61 18.43
N CYS A 28 -3.13 14.74 18.91
CA CYS A 28 -4.07 15.11 19.96
C CYS A 28 -3.35 15.59 21.22
N PHE A 29 -2.29 14.89 21.65
CA PHE A 29 -1.48 15.29 22.79
C PHE A 29 -0.84 16.67 22.58
N ASP A 30 -0.21 16.92 21.43
CA ASP A 30 0.43 18.22 21.14
C ASP A 30 -0.61 19.35 21.06
N VAL A 31 -1.78 19.11 20.46
CA VAL A 31 -2.88 20.10 20.41
C VAL A 31 -3.39 20.41 21.82
N VAL A 32 -3.59 19.40 22.66
CA VAL A 32 -4.03 19.58 24.05
C VAL A 32 -2.97 20.30 24.88
N GLY A 33 -1.70 19.88 24.79
CA GLY A 33 -0.58 20.52 25.50
C GLY A 33 -0.41 21.98 25.10
N ARG A 34 -0.48 22.29 23.80
CA ARG A 34 -0.38 23.67 23.29
C ARG A 34 -1.54 24.54 23.77
N ARG A 35 -2.76 23.99 23.82
CA ARG A 35 -3.97 24.73 24.21
C ARG A 35 -4.14 24.90 25.71
N LEU A 36 -3.76 23.91 26.51
CA LEU A 36 -3.99 23.91 27.96
C LEU A 36 -2.77 24.31 28.78
N LEU A 37 -1.56 23.99 28.30
CA LEU A 37 -0.32 24.10 29.09
C LEU A 37 0.69 25.09 28.47
N GLY A 38 0.41 25.62 27.28
CA GLY A 38 1.22 26.65 26.63
C GLY A 38 2.60 26.17 26.15
N PHE A 39 2.89 24.87 26.23
CA PHE A 39 4.08 24.26 25.64
C PHE A 39 3.70 23.43 24.41
N SER A 40 4.58 23.43 23.41
CA SER A 40 4.54 22.48 22.30
C SER A 40 5.92 21.87 22.17
N THR A 41 5.96 20.57 21.92
CA THR A 41 7.22 19.83 21.90
C THR A 41 7.62 19.59 20.45
N GLU A 42 8.67 20.26 19.99
CA GLU A 42 9.23 20.06 18.64
C GLU A 42 9.51 18.58 18.35
N SER A 43 9.99 17.84 19.36
CA SER A 43 10.23 16.39 19.27
C SER A 43 8.98 15.56 18.95
N THR A 44 7.78 16.01 19.36
CA THR A 44 6.53 15.31 19.02
C THR A 44 6.17 15.49 17.56
N THR A 45 6.47 16.66 16.99
CA THR A 45 6.23 16.97 15.57
C THR A 45 7.14 16.13 14.67
N GLU A 46 8.43 16.03 15.01
CA GLU A 46 9.39 15.21 14.26
C GLU A 46 9.02 13.72 14.31
N LEU A 47 8.71 13.19 15.51
CA LEU A 47 8.30 11.79 15.68
C LEU A 47 7.03 11.48 14.86
N THR A 48 6.08 12.41 14.86
CA THR A 48 4.87 12.29 14.04
C THR A 48 5.20 12.26 12.56
N GLY A 49 6.13 13.11 12.10
CA GLY A 49 6.62 13.11 10.73
C GLY A 49 7.26 11.77 10.32
N TYR A 50 8.10 11.20 11.19
CA TYR A 50 8.73 9.90 10.94
C TYR A 50 7.74 8.76 10.87
N LEU A 51 6.81 8.71 11.83
CA LEU A 51 5.74 7.70 11.83
C LEU A 51 4.85 7.86 10.59
N MET A 52 4.56 9.09 10.16
CA MET A 52 3.74 9.34 8.98
C MET A 52 4.42 8.86 7.70
N ALA A 53 5.72 9.15 7.52
CA ALA A 53 6.49 8.64 6.39
C ALA A 53 6.51 7.10 6.35
N ALA A 54 6.73 6.45 7.49
CA ALA A 54 6.69 4.99 7.61
C ALA A 54 5.30 4.43 7.32
N ALA A 55 4.24 4.99 7.93
CA ALA A 55 2.87 4.54 7.73
C ALA A 55 2.43 4.69 6.25
N MET A 56 2.83 5.76 5.59
CA MET A 56 2.55 5.98 4.16
C MET A 56 3.24 4.95 3.27
N SER A 57 4.54 4.70 3.43
CA SER A 57 5.25 3.78 2.54
C SER A 57 4.83 2.32 2.75
N TRP A 58 4.61 1.90 3.99
CA TRP A 58 4.12 0.56 4.33
C TRP A 58 2.65 0.37 3.94
N GLY A 59 1.83 1.40 4.16
CA GLY A 59 0.44 1.44 3.70
C GLY A 59 0.35 1.30 2.19
N LEU A 60 1.15 2.07 1.44
CA LEU A 60 1.21 2.01 -0.02
C LEU A 60 1.57 0.60 -0.53
N ALA A 61 2.54 -0.05 0.10
CA ALA A 61 2.93 -1.42 -0.24
C ALA A 61 1.80 -2.43 0.06
N GLY A 62 1.18 -2.33 1.23
CA GLY A 62 0.09 -3.19 1.64
C GLY A 62 -1.15 -3.03 0.77
N THR A 63 -1.56 -1.80 0.48
CA THR A 63 -2.72 -1.51 -0.40
C THR A 63 -2.51 -2.03 -1.82
N LEU A 64 -1.27 -2.05 -2.32
CA LEU A 64 -0.97 -2.61 -3.63
C LEU A 64 -1.20 -4.13 -3.65
N ILE A 65 -0.75 -4.83 -2.62
CA ILE A 65 -0.86 -6.29 -2.53
C ILE A 65 -2.33 -6.73 -2.33
N GLU A 66 -3.07 -6.00 -1.49
CA GLU A 66 -4.51 -6.24 -1.30
C GLU A 66 -5.39 -5.70 -2.43
N ARG A 67 -4.81 -4.94 -3.38
CA ARG A 67 -5.53 -4.27 -4.48
C ARG A 67 -6.59 -3.27 -3.99
N ALA A 68 -6.37 -2.68 -2.83
CA ALA A 68 -7.26 -1.71 -2.21
C ALA A 68 -7.05 -0.28 -2.74
N HIS A 69 -6.22 -0.08 -3.78
CA HIS A 69 -6.12 1.22 -4.43
C HIS A 69 -7.43 1.59 -5.11
N VAL A 70 -7.92 2.80 -4.82
CA VAL A 70 -9.06 3.38 -5.53
C VAL A 70 -8.64 3.62 -6.98
N ARG A 71 -9.17 2.81 -7.90
CA ARG A 71 -8.91 2.90 -9.34
C ARG A 71 -10.22 3.28 -10.04
N ILE A 72 -10.15 4.33 -10.88
CA ILE A 72 -11.30 4.80 -11.66
C ILE A 72 -11.14 4.28 -13.09
N ASP A 73 -11.64 3.07 -13.34
CA ASP A 73 -11.47 2.38 -14.63
C ASP A 73 -12.63 2.63 -15.63
N VAL A 74 -13.40 3.72 -15.47
CA VAL A 74 -14.63 3.97 -16.25
C VAL A 74 -14.39 3.96 -17.77
N LEU A 75 -13.29 4.58 -18.22
CA LEU A 75 -12.96 4.63 -19.65
C LEU A 75 -12.36 3.31 -20.14
N VAL A 76 -11.59 2.63 -19.28
CA VAL A 76 -10.91 1.36 -19.56
C VAL A 76 -11.91 0.21 -19.69
N GLN A 77 -13.02 0.25 -18.96
CA GLN A 77 -14.11 -0.73 -19.08
C GLN A 77 -14.90 -0.61 -20.39
N LYS A 78 -14.83 0.54 -21.08
CA LYS A 78 -15.51 0.75 -22.38
C LYS A 78 -14.66 0.33 -23.58
N THR A 79 -13.38 0.00 -23.41
CA THR A 79 -12.48 -0.41 -24.50
C THR A 79 -12.54 -1.93 -24.73
N PRO A 80 -12.22 -2.39 -25.95
CA PRO A 80 -12.12 -3.82 -26.24
C PRO A 80 -10.97 -4.47 -25.46
N LEU A 81 -11.11 -5.77 -25.16
CA LEU A 81 -10.20 -6.53 -24.28
C LEU A 81 -8.72 -6.39 -24.64
N SER A 82 -8.37 -6.41 -25.92
CA SER A 82 -6.97 -6.29 -26.36
C SER A 82 -6.33 -4.95 -26.00
N VAL A 83 -7.08 -3.85 -26.11
CA VAL A 83 -6.62 -2.51 -25.72
C VAL A 83 -6.52 -2.40 -24.20
N ARG A 84 -7.48 -2.99 -23.49
CA ARG A 84 -7.51 -3.02 -22.04
C ARG A 84 -6.29 -3.74 -21.44
N VAL A 85 -5.95 -4.92 -21.96
CA VAL A 85 -4.75 -5.67 -21.53
C VAL A 85 -3.48 -4.85 -21.77
N TRP A 86 -3.39 -4.14 -22.89
CA TRP A 86 -2.24 -3.26 -23.16
C TRP A 86 -2.17 -2.09 -22.18
N LEU A 87 -3.29 -1.41 -21.90
CA LEU A 87 -3.37 -0.33 -20.91
C LEU A 87 -2.98 -0.80 -19.50
N HIS A 88 -3.42 -1.98 -19.11
CA HIS A 88 -3.02 -2.62 -17.86
C HIS A 88 -1.51 -2.89 -17.81
N GLY A 89 -0.92 -3.35 -18.93
CA GLY A 89 0.52 -3.53 -19.06
C GLY A 89 1.30 -2.23 -18.88
N VAL A 90 0.84 -1.14 -19.51
CA VAL A 90 1.43 0.20 -19.35
C VAL A 90 1.32 0.68 -17.90
N ALA A 91 0.16 0.49 -17.26
CA ALA A 91 -0.04 0.88 -15.86
C ALA A 91 0.92 0.14 -14.91
N ILE A 92 1.09 -1.18 -15.07
CA ILE A 92 2.03 -1.94 -14.24
C ILE A 92 3.48 -1.51 -14.53
N ALA A 93 3.84 -1.27 -15.79
CA ALA A 93 5.18 -0.82 -16.15
C ALA A 93 5.50 0.56 -15.53
N ALA A 94 4.56 1.50 -15.58
CA ALA A 94 4.69 2.80 -14.93
C ALA A 94 4.86 2.64 -13.40
N LEU A 95 4.06 1.76 -12.79
CA LEU A 95 4.17 1.48 -11.36
C LEU A 95 5.51 0.82 -10.98
N LEU A 96 6.07 -0.04 -11.84
CA LEU A 96 7.39 -0.63 -11.64
C LEU A 96 8.48 0.44 -11.67
N ILE A 97 8.46 1.31 -12.67
CA ILE A 97 9.45 2.39 -12.80
C ILE A 97 9.38 3.30 -11.57
N PHE A 98 8.17 3.69 -11.16
CA PHE A 98 7.97 4.50 -9.97
C PHE A 98 8.45 3.79 -8.70
N GLY A 99 8.04 2.54 -8.48
CA GLY A 99 8.43 1.77 -7.30
C GLY A 99 9.94 1.54 -7.23
N ALA A 100 10.59 1.27 -8.36
CA ALA A 100 12.04 1.11 -8.44
C ALA A 100 12.78 2.41 -8.17
N PHE A 101 12.32 3.53 -8.73
CA PHE A 101 12.88 4.85 -8.49
C PHE A 101 12.78 5.24 -7.00
N MET A 102 11.60 5.05 -6.38
CA MET A 102 11.39 5.34 -4.96
C MET A 102 12.24 4.46 -4.06
N ALA A 103 12.29 3.15 -4.31
CA ALA A 103 13.10 2.22 -3.51
C ALA A 103 14.60 2.52 -3.64
N TRP A 104 15.08 2.79 -4.86
CA TRP A 104 16.47 3.17 -5.10
C TRP A 104 16.85 4.47 -4.41
N GLY A 105 16.05 5.53 -4.59
CA GLY A 105 16.29 6.83 -3.97
C GLY A 105 16.25 6.76 -2.44
N ALA A 106 15.32 5.97 -1.88
CA ALA A 106 15.22 5.76 -0.44
C ALA A 106 16.45 5.07 0.13
N LEU A 107 16.92 3.99 -0.51
CA LEU A 107 18.11 3.25 -0.06
C LEU A 107 19.38 4.10 -0.18
N LEU A 108 19.51 4.89 -1.25
CA LEU A 108 20.63 5.80 -1.43
C LEU A 108 20.64 6.87 -0.33
N LEU A 109 19.48 7.48 -0.04
CA LEU A 109 19.36 8.48 1.01
C LEU A 109 19.72 7.92 2.39
N VAL A 110 19.25 6.71 2.73
CA VAL A 110 19.59 6.04 3.99
C VAL A 110 21.08 5.81 4.09
N LYS A 111 21.71 5.36 3.00
CA LYS A 111 23.14 5.10 2.94
C LYS A 111 23.93 6.40 3.17
N ASP A 112 23.62 7.46 2.43
CA ASP A 112 24.31 8.74 2.54
C ASP A 112 24.15 9.33 3.96
N THR A 113 22.94 9.24 4.52
CA THR A 113 22.65 9.69 5.89
C THR A 113 23.42 8.89 6.94
N TYR A 114 23.55 7.58 6.75
CA TYR A 114 24.33 6.72 7.63
C TYR A 114 25.83 7.03 7.56
N GLU A 115 26.38 7.26 6.36
CA GLU A 115 27.80 7.59 6.15
C GLU A 115 28.17 8.95 6.77
N ILE A 116 27.28 9.94 6.67
CA ILE A 116 27.48 11.27 7.25
C ILE A 116 27.21 11.29 8.77
N GLY A 117 26.57 10.24 9.31
CA GLY A 117 26.17 10.17 10.72
C GLY A 117 25.14 11.24 11.09
N ALA A 118 24.26 11.59 10.17
CA ALA A 118 23.30 12.68 10.37
C ALA A 118 22.28 12.34 11.46
N THR A 119 22.11 13.28 12.39
CA THR A 119 21.15 13.20 13.49
C THR A 119 20.16 14.35 13.40
N ASP A 120 18.98 14.14 13.96
CA ASP A 120 17.98 15.20 14.02
C ASP A 120 18.39 16.33 14.97
N LEU A 121 17.80 17.51 14.79
CA LEU A 121 18.05 18.68 15.64
C LEU A 121 17.29 18.64 16.97
N SER A 122 16.40 17.66 17.18
CA SER A 122 15.74 17.53 18.46
C SER A 122 16.65 17.13 19.61
N ILE A 123 16.11 17.36 20.81
CA ILE A 123 16.64 16.94 22.10
C ILE A 123 17.15 15.48 22.07
N TRP A 124 16.48 14.61 21.32
CA TRP A 124 16.76 13.17 21.26
C TRP A 124 17.91 12.79 20.33
N HIS A 125 18.36 13.69 19.43
CA HIS A 125 19.43 13.45 18.46
C HIS A 125 19.31 12.09 17.76
N ILE A 126 18.10 11.76 17.30
CA ILE A 126 17.81 10.46 16.72
C ILE A 126 18.61 10.32 15.42
N PRO A 127 19.35 9.21 15.21
CA PRO A 127 20.03 8.97 13.94
C PRO A 127 19.00 8.87 12.81
N LEU A 128 19.04 9.80 11.84
CA LEU A 128 18.02 9.88 10.77
C LEU A 128 17.98 8.61 9.91
N ALA A 129 19.09 7.88 9.85
CA ALA A 129 19.18 6.62 9.11
C ALA A 129 18.16 5.57 9.60
N ILE A 130 17.75 5.60 10.88
CA ILE A 130 16.77 4.66 11.44
C ILE A 130 15.36 4.92 10.87
N PRO A 131 14.73 6.09 11.08
CA PRO A 131 13.41 6.36 10.52
C PRO A 131 13.42 6.28 8.99
N GLN A 132 14.51 6.72 8.35
CA GLN A 132 14.69 6.57 6.90
C GLN A 132 14.73 5.12 6.44
N GLY A 133 15.45 4.26 7.15
CA GLY A 133 15.49 2.82 6.86
C GLY A 133 14.12 2.17 6.98
N VAL A 134 13.32 2.57 7.98
CA VAL A 134 11.96 2.04 8.17
C VAL A 134 11.08 2.38 6.97
N TRP A 135 10.99 3.64 6.55
CA TRP A 135 10.13 3.97 5.41
C TRP A 135 10.71 3.49 4.07
N ALA A 136 12.04 3.38 3.93
CA ALA A 136 12.70 2.76 2.78
C ALA A 136 12.35 1.28 2.62
N ALA A 137 12.23 0.54 3.73
CA ALA A 137 11.77 -0.85 3.73
C ALA A 137 10.34 -0.98 3.17
N GLY A 138 9.46 -0.01 3.45
CA GLY A 138 8.13 0.05 2.84
C GLY A 138 8.16 0.19 1.32
N PHE A 139 9.05 1.04 0.78
CA PHE A 139 9.23 1.14 -0.68
C PHE A 139 9.86 -0.12 -1.30
N ALA A 140 10.77 -0.78 -0.59
CA ALA A 140 11.29 -2.08 -1.02
C ALA A 140 10.16 -3.14 -1.08
N LEU A 141 9.27 -3.15 -0.08
CA LEU A 141 8.10 -4.04 -0.07
C LEU A 141 7.12 -3.72 -1.21
N LEU A 142 6.90 -2.43 -1.50
CA LEU A 142 6.11 -2.01 -2.67
C LEU A 142 6.70 -2.59 -3.96
N LEU A 143 8.01 -2.43 -4.17
CA LEU A 143 8.69 -2.95 -5.36
C LEU A 143 8.54 -4.48 -5.47
N LEU A 144 8.69 -5.21 -4.36
CA LEU A 144 8.44 -6.66 -4.33
C LEU A 144 6.99 -7.00 -4.69
N GLY A 145 6.02 -6.22 -4.21
CA GLY A 145 4.60 -6.36 -4.58
C GLY A 145 4.37 -6.16 -6.08
N VAL A 146 4.97 -5.13 -6.68
CA VAL A 146 4.90 -4.88 -8.13
C VAL A 146 5.53 -6.04 -8.92
N LEU A 147 6.71 -6.50 -8.53
CA LEU A 147 7.38 -7.62 -9.20
C LEU A 147 6.55 -8.91 -9.12
N ALA A 148 5.88 -9.16 -8.00
CA ALA A 148 4.97 -10.29 -7.86
C ALA A 148 3.74 -10.16 -8.78
N LEU A 149 3.20 -8.95 -8.95
CA LEU A 149 2.10 -8.67 -9.87
C LEU A 149 2.53 -8.91 -11.33
N ILE A 150 3.71 -8.45 -11.71
CA ILE A 150 4.30 -8.68 -13.04
C ILE A 150 4.52 -10.17 -13.28
N ALA A 151 5.09 -10.90 -12.32
CA ALA A 151 5.32 -12.33 -12.45
C ALA A 151 4.01 -13.09 -12.70
N ARG A 152 2.91 -12.70 -12.02
CA ARG A 152 1.58 -13.25 -12.27
C ARG A 152 1.05 -12.88 -13.65
N ALA A 153 1.12 -11.61 -14.02
CA ALA A 153 0.67 -11.16 -15.34
C ALA A 153 1.44 -11.88 -16.47
N ALA A 154 2.75 -12.06 -16.32
CA ALA A 154 3.59 -12.81 -17.25
C ALA A 154 3.18 -14.28 -17.32
N SER A 155 2.89 -14.94 -16.19
CA SER A 155 2.43 -16.34 -16.18
C SER A 155 1.10 -16.53 -16.91
N LEU A 156 0.16 -15.58 -16.77
CA LEU A 156 -1.12 -15.60 -17.48
C LEU A 156 -0.96 -15.32 -18.97
N MET A 157 -0.03 -14.42 -19.32
CA MET A 157 0.29 -14.11 -20.71
C MET A 157 0.94 -15.30 -21.43
N CYS A 158 1.80 -16.08 -20.73
CA CYS A 158 2.32 -17.35 -21.24
C CYS A 158 1.20 -18.37 -21.51
N ASN A 159 0.16 -18.38 -20.68
CA ASN A 159 -1.01 -19.25 -20.86
C ASN A 159 -2.03 -18.71 -21.87
N ARG A 160 -1.77 -17.55 -22.51
CA ARG A 160 -2.70 -16.84 -23.42
C ARG A 160 -4.08 -16.54 -22.82
N ASP A 161 -4.16 -16.47 -21.49
CA ASP A 161 -5.39 -16.19 -20.78
C ASP A 161 -5.56 -14.68 -20.57
N TYR A 162 -6.03 -14.00 -21.62
CA TYR A 162 -6.26 -12.56 -21.61
C TYR A 162 -7.38 -12.15 -20.63
N ASP A 163 -8.38 -13.01 -20.42
CA ASP A 163 -9.46 -12.79 -19.46
C ASP A 163 -8.95 -12.88 -18.01
N GLY A 164 -7.99 -13.78 -17.76
CA GLY A 164 -7.31 -13.89 -16.48
C GLY A 164 -6.48 -12.64 -16.15
N ILE A 165 -5.80 -12.04 -17.14
CA ILE A 165 -5.06 -10.78 -16.95
C ILE A 165 -6.02 -9.64 -16.62
N ASP A 166 -7.14 -9.55 -17.31
CA ASP A 166 -8.13 -8.51 -17.05
C ASP A 166 -8.75 -8.67 -15.65
N ARG A 167 -9.19 -9.88 -15.29
CA ARG A 167 -9.68 -10.16 -13.93
C ARG A 167 -8.64 -9.90 -12.85
N LEU A 168 -7.37 -10.18 -13.13
CA LEU A 168 -6.30 -9.86 -12.22
C LEU A 168 -6.14 -8.36 -12.05
N LEU A 169 -6.38 -7.52 -13.07
CA LEU A 169 -5.97 -6.12 -13.06
C LEU A 169 -7.11 -5.11 -13.03
N VAL A 170 -8.35 -5.54 -13.20
CA VAL A 170 -9.56 -4.73 -12.96
C VAL A 170 -9.66 -4.38 -11.47
N ALA A 171 -10.11 -3.15 -11.17
CA ALA A 171 -10.44 -2.74 -9.81
C ALA A 171 -11.42 -3.72 -9.17
N ARG A 172 -11.22 -4.06 -7.88
CA ARG A 172 -12.26 -4.74 -7.08
C ARG A 172 -13.54 -3.90 -7.20
N SER A 173 -14.57 -4.48 -7.80
CA SER A 173 -15.85 -3.78 -7.98
C SER A 173 -16.64 -3.87 -6.68
N TYR A 174 -17.46 -2.87 -6.37
CA TYR A 174 -18.49 -2.97 -5.32
C TYR A 174 -19.37 -4.21 -5.50
N VAL A 175 -19.51 -4.72 -6.73
CA VAL A 175 -20.23 -5.96 -7.05
C VAL A 175 -19.52 -7.20 -6.51
N ASP A 176 -18.18 -7.26 -6.53
CA ASP A 176 -17.42 -8.37 -5.94
C ASP A 176 -17.55 -8.36 -4.41
N GLU A 177 -17.51 -7.18 -3.81
CA GLU A 177 -17.69 -6.99 -2.36
C GLU A 177 -19.15 -7.28 -1.93
N ALA A 178 -20.14 -6.91 -2.75
CA ALA A 178 -21.53 -7.27 -2.55
C ALA A 178 -21.75 -8.79 -2.68
N THR A 179 -21.05 -9.46 -3.59
CA THR A 179 -21.15 -10.92 -3.77
C THR A 179 -20.48 -11.66 -2.62
N GLU A 180 -19.30 -11.21 -2.18
CA GLU A 180 -18.58 -11.78 -1.04
C GLU A 180 -19.37 -11.56 0.28
N THR A 181 -20.03 -10.41 0.44
CA THR A 181 -20.95 -10.17 1.58
C THR A 181 -22.22 -11.01 1.49
N LEU A 182 -22.82 -11.19 0.30
CA LEU A 182 -23.98 -12.07 0.10
C LEU A 182 -23.64 -13.55 0.34
N GLU A 183 -22.44 -13.99 -0.01
CA GLU A 183 -21.90 -15.32 0.28
C GLU A 183 -21.62 -15.50 1.78
N ALA A 184 -21.02 -14.49 2.44
CA ALA A 184 -20.78 -14.49 3.88
C ALA A 184 -22.07 -14.42 4.71
N VAL A 185 -23.13 -13.78 4.18
CA VAL A 185 -24.47 -13.70 4.78
C VAL A 185 -25.34 -14.92 4.42
N GLY A 186 -24.90 -15.78 3.49
CA GLY A 186 -25.51 -17.10 3.26
C GLY A 186 -26.80 -17.10 2.43
N GLN A 187 -26.97 -16.23 1.44
CA GLN A 187 -28.11 -16.31 0.50
C GLN A 187 -27.91 -17.31 -0.67
N GLY A 188 -26.94 -18.22 -0.57
CA GLY A 188 -26.65 -19.24 -1.58
C GLY A 188 -27.54 -20.49 -1.60
N ARG A 189 -28.61 -20.59 -0.80
CA ARG A 189 -29.55 -21.73 -0.82
C ARG A 189 -30.97 -21.30 -0.47
N GLY A 190 -31.76 -20.87 -1.46
CA GLY A 190 -33.15 -20.51 -1.22
C GLY A 190 -34.03 -20.14 -2.40
N VAL A 191 -33.61 -20.37 -3.65
CA VAL A 191 -34.52 -20.28 -4.80
C VAL A 191 -34.49 -21.61 -5.55
N ASP A 192 -34.98 -22.64 -4.85
CA ASP A 192 -35.43 -23.87 -5.50
C ASP A 192 -36.95 -23.96 -5.30
N ASN A 193 -37.64 -23.72 -6.41
CA ASN A 193 -38.93 -24.27 -6.80
C ASN A 193 -39.90 -24.73 -5.69
N LYS A 194 -40.88 -23.88 -5.35
CA LYS A 194 -42.24 -24.34 -5.01
C LYS A 194 -43.30 -23.41 -5.61
N GLY A 195 -43.85 -23.83 -6.74
CA GLY A 195 -45.26 -23.77 -7.11
C GLY A 195 -45.97 -22.42 -7.09
N LEU A 196 -46.23 -21.89 -8.29
CA LEU A 196 -47.57 -21.74 -8.87
C LEU A 196 -47.43 -21.63 -10.39
#